data_AF-A0A2N9HPR5-F1
#
_entry.id   AF-A0A2N9HPR5-F1
#
_cell.length_a   1.000
_cell.length_b   1.000
_cell.length_c   1.000
_cell.angle_alpha   90.00
_cell.angle_beta   90.00
_cell.angle_gamma   90.00
#
_symmetry.space_group_name_H-M   'P 1'
#
loop_
_entity.id
_entity.type
_entity.pdbx_description
1 polymer ?
#
loop_
_entity_poly.entity_id
_entity_poly.type
_entity_poly.pdbx_seq_one_letter_code
_entity_poly.pdbx_strand_id
1 'polypeptide(L)'
;MVVFIEGWARLGQWGKLLIPLSSVTLSRPQSHKSLRGPRAGMIFYRKGPKPAKKGQPENAAYDFEDKINFAVFPSLQGGPHNHQIGALAVALKQAMTPGFKAYAKQVKANAVALGN
;
A
#
# COMPACT_ATOMS: atom_id res chain seq x y z
N MET A 1 -0.72 -6.85 12.40
CA MET A 1 -1.70 -5.77 12.21
C MET A 1 -1.74 -5.32 10.76
N VAL A 2 -2.93 -5.31 10.15
CA VAL A 2 -3.17 -4.91 8.76
C VAL A 2 -4.09 -3.71 8.72
N VAL A 3 -3.71 -2.65 8.00
CA VAL A 3 -4.55 -1.47 7.74
C VAL A 3 -4.96 -1.43 6.27
N PHE A 4 -6.25 -1.20 6.03
CA PHE A 4 -6.86 -1.08 4.71
C PHE A 4 -6.87 0.38 4.27
N ILE A 5 -6.40 0.66 3.05
CA ILE A 5 -6.50 1.99 2.44
C ILE A 5 -7.26 1.87 1.13
N GLU A 6 -8.41 2.53 1.08
CA GLU A 6 -9.19 2.73 -0.14
C GLU A 6 -8.60 3.86 -1.00
N GLY A 7 -8.87 3.78 -2.31
CA GLY A 7 -8.79 4.95 -3.19
C GLY A 7 -7.47 5.08 -3.97
N TRP A 8 -7.55 4.73 -5.25
CA TRP A 8 -6.51 4.94 -6.25
C TRP A 8 -6.17 6.44 -6.47
N ALA A 9 -7.11 7.34 -6.22
CA ALA A 9 -7.05 8.73 -6.70
C ALA A 9 -6.02 9.63 -6.00
N ARG A 10 -5.63 9.35 -4.75
CA ARG A 10 -4.62 10.16 -4.02
C ARG A 10 -3.21 9.56 -4.01
N LEU A 11 -3.05 8.34 -4.52
CA LEU A 11 -1.79 7.59 -4.46
C LEU A 11 -0.92 7.71 -5.72
N GLY A 12 -1.39 8.37 -6.80
CA GLY A 12 -0.63 8.54 -8.04
C GLY A 12 0.75 9.21 -7.86
N GLN A 13 0.91 10.02 -6.81
CA GLN A 13 2.19 10.66 -6.48
C GLN A 13 3.21 9.71 -5.81
N TRP A 14 2.74 8.59 -5.24
CA TRP A 14 3.52 7.58 -4.54
C TRP A 14 4.04 6.47 -5.46
N GLY A 15 3.29 6.20 -6.54
CA GLY A 15 3.53 5.11 -7.48
C GLY A 15 4.83 5.21 -8.29
N LYS A 16 5.52 6.37 -8.28
CA LYS A 16 6.81 6.53 -8.97
C LYS A 16 8.03 6.32 -8.08
N LEU A 17 7.89 6.37 -6.75
CA LEU A 17 9.06 6.50 -5.88
C LEU A 17 9.38 5.25 -5.06
N LEU A 18 8.38 4.50 -4.57
CA LEU A 18 8.65 3.37 -3.65
C LEU A 18 7.81 2.10 -3.85
N ILE A 19 6.62 2.15 -4.46
CA ILE A 19 5.75 0.97 -4.62
C ILE A 19 5.14 0.98 -6.02
N PRO A 20 5.50 0.04 -6.91
CA PRO A 20 4.90 -0.06 -8.24
C PRO A 20 3.48 -0.62 -8.11
N LEU A 21 2.49 0.25 -7.94
CA LEU A 21 1.08 -0.12 -7.80
C LEU A 21 0.35 -0.24 -9.16
N SER A 22 0.93 0.25 -10.25
CA SER A 22 0.28 0.32 -11.56
C SER A 22 0.08 -1.05 -12.23
N SER A 23 0.99 -2.00 -12.04
CA SER A 23 0.90 -3.37 -12.58
C SER A 23 0.43 -4.41 -11.57
N VAL A 24 0.38 -4.07 -10.28
CA VAL A 24 0.15 -5.04 -9.20
C VAL A 24 -1.33 -5.10 -8.80
N THR A 25 -1.87 -6.33 -8.73
CA THR A 25 -3.27 -6.61 -8.35
C THR A 25 -3.46 -6.64 -6.83
N LEU A 26 -2.44 -7.07 -6.09
CA LEU A 26 -2.42 -7.15 -4.62
C LEU A 26 -1.01 -6.80 -4.13
N SER A 27 -0.87 -5.81 -3.25
CA SER A 27 0.44 -5.47 -2.67
C SER A 27 0.38 -5.41 -1.14
N ARG A 28 1.48 -5.82 -0.50
CA ARG A 28 1.61 -5.88 0.97
C ARG A 28 2.89 -5.22 1.48
N PRO A 29 3.02 -3.88 1.41
CA PRO A 29 4.19 -3.21 1.95
C PRO A 29 4.22 -3.25 3.48
N GLN A 30 5.44 -3.31 4.02
CA GLN A 30 5.69 -3.16 5.46
C GLN A 30 5.99 -1.71 5.78
N SER A 31 5.29 -1.13 6.76
CA SER A 31 5.36 0.31 7.03
C SER A 31 6.65 0.77 7.72
N HIS A 32 7.41 -0.12 8.37
CA HIS A 32 8.59 0.23 9.16
C HIS A 32 9.91 0.32 8.40
N LYS A 33 9.93 0.00 7.10
CA LYS A 33 11.14 0.02 6.28
C LYS A 33 11.30 1.39 5.63
N SER A 34 11.24 1.44 4.31
CA SER A 34 11.42 2.66 3.53
C SER A 34 10.31 3.69 3.75
N LEU A 35 9.17 3.29 4.32
CA LEU A 35 8.07 4.19 4.72
C LEU A 35 8.27 4.80 6.13
N ARG A 36 9.26 4.33 6.91
CA ARG A 36 9.66 4.85 8.24
C ARG A 36 8.54 4.98 9.28
N GLY A 37 7.49 4.18 9.15
CA GLY A 37 6.36 4.11 10.08
C GLY A 37 6.51 3.04 11.16
N PRO A 38 5.44 2.77 11.93
CA PRO A 38 5.45 1.70 12.94
C PRO A 38 5.56 0.31 12.30
N ARG A 39 5.82 -0.75 13.08
CA ARG A 39 5.79 -2.14 12.61
C ARG A 39 4.35 -2.59 12.34
N ALA A 40 3.82 -2.28 11.17
CA ALA A 40 2.52 -2.72 10.68
C ALA A 40 2.61 -3.17 9.21
N GLY A 41 1.58 -3.89 8.77
CA GLY A 41 1.37 -4.26 7.37
C GLY A 41 0.18 -3.51 6.80
N MET A 42 0.17 -3.33 5.49
CA MET A 42 -0.97 -2.77 4.76
C MET A 42 -1.27 -3.70 3.60
N ILE A 43 -2.55 -3.94 3.31
CA ILE A 43 -2.95 -4.71 2.14
C ILE A 43 -3.70 -3.79 1.20
N PHE A 44 -3.15 -3.60 0.00
CA PHE A 44 -3.81 -2.86 -1.07
C PHE A 44 -4.39 -3.84 -2.08
N TYR A 45 -5.66 -3.67 -2.40
CA TYR A 45 -6.37 -4.43 -3.42
C TYR A 45 -7.08 -3.49 -4.39
N ARG A 46 -7.38 -4.00 -5.58
CA ARG A 46 -8.16 -3.27 -6.58
C ARG A 46 -9.66 -3.47 -6.31
N LYS A 47 -10.44 -2.42 -6.51
CA LYS A 47 -11.91 -2.41 -6.44
C LYS A 47 -12.45 -1.84 -7.76
N GLY A 48 -13.60 -2.33 -8.22
CA GLY A 48 -14.24 -1.88 -9.47
C GLY A 48 -14.06 -2.84 -10.65
N PRO A 49 -14.41 -2.40 -11.88
CA PRO A 49 -14.41 -3.25 -13.07
C PRO A 49 -12.99 -3.71 -13.43
N LYS A 50 -12.86 -4.99 -13.75
CA LYS A 50 -11.60 -5.55 -14.24
C LYS A 50 -11.34 -5.05 -15.66
N PRO A 51 -10.07 -4.81 -16.03
CA PRO A 51 -9.74 -4.50 -17.41
C PRO A 51 -10.19 -5.65 -18.31
N ALA A 52 -10.82 -5.30 -19.44
CA ALA A 52 -11.31 -6.26 -20.41
C ALA A 52 -10.17 -7.19 -20.85
N LYS A 53 -10.34 -8.49 -20.56
CA LYS A 53 -9.46 -9.56 -21.02
C LYS A 53 -10.27 -10.50 -21.89
N LYS A 54 -9.66 -10.96 -23.00
CA LYS A 54 -10.27 -11.93 -23.92
C LYS A 54 -10.69 -13.18 -23.12
N GLY A 55 -11.99 -13.46 -23.04
CA GLY A 55 -12.56 -14.60 -22.29
C GLY A 55 -13.04 -14.30 -20.86
N GLN A 56 -13.00 -13.05 -20.39
CA GLN A 56 -13.66 -12.66 -19.13
C GLN A 56 -15.07 -12.09 -19.38
N PRO A 57 -16.03 -12.33 -18.47
CA PRO A 57 -17.38 -11.77 -18.60
C PRO A 57 -17.33 -10.24 -18.58
N GLU A 58 -18.18 -9.62 -19.39
CA GLU A 58 -18.21 -8.18 -19.71
C GLU A 58 -18.34 -7.28 -18.46
N ASN A 59 -18.89 -7.82 -17.36
CA ASN A 59 -19.10 -7.12 -16.08
C ASN A 59 -18.25 -7.69 -14.93
N ALA A 60 -17.09 -8.28 -15.20
CA ALA A 60 -16.24 -8.85 -14.16
C ALA A 60 -15.69 -7.75 -13.22
N ALA A 61 -16.21 -7.64 -12.01
CA ALA A 61 -15.66 -6.77 -10.97
C ALA A 61 -14.55 -7.47 -10.16
N TYR A 62 -13.67 -6.67 -9.54
CA TYR A 62 -12.76 -7.14 -8.50
C TYR A 62 -13.52 -7.37 -7.19
N ASP A 63 -13.63 -8.63 -6.81
CA ASP A 63 -14.22 -9.10 -5.55
C ASP A 63 -13.10 -9.56 -4.60
N PHE A 64 -12.32 -8.60 -4.11
CA PHE A 64 -11.19 -8.82 -3.20
C PHE A 64 -11.42 -8.25 -1.80
N GLU A 65 -12.30 -7.26 -1.68
CA GLU A 65 -12.56 -6.54 -0.42
C GLU A 65 -13.02 -7.51 0.68
N ASP A 66 -14.13 -8.20 0.46
CA ASP A 66 -14.71 -9.09 1.46
C ASP A 66 -13.77 -10.27 1.77
N LYS A 67 -13.14 -10.84 0.75
CA LYS A 67 -12.21 -11.97 0.91
C LYS A 67 -10.99 -11.60 1.73
N ILE A 68 -10.40 -10.43 1.50
CA ILE A 68 -9.22 -9.99 2.22
C ILE A 68 -9.60 -9.55 3.64
N ASN A 69 -10.71 -8.82 3.80
CA ASN A 69 -11.21 -8.42 5.11
C ASN A 69 -11.48 -9.64 5.99
N PHE A 70 -12.18 -10.65 5.45
CA PHE A 70 -12.47 -11.91 6.14
C PHE A 70 -11.21 -12.72 6.48
N ALA A 71 -10.26 -12.81 5.54
CA ALA A 71 -8.99 -13.48 5.78
C ALA A 71 -8.17 -12.82 6.89
N VAL A 72 -8.27 -11.50 7.04
CA VAL A 72 -7.62 -10.75 8.11
C VAL A 72 -8.35 -10.96 9.45
N PHE A 73 -9.67 -10.77 9.47
CA PHE A 73 -10.53 -10.97 10.62
C PHE A 73 -11.87 -11.53 10.14
N PRO A 74 -12.35 -12.66 10.67
CA PRO A 74 -11.89 -13.36 11.88
C PRO A 74 -10.84 -14.46 11.61
N SER A 75 -10.44 -14.70 10.36
CA SER A 75 -9.71 -15.93 10.03
C SER A 75 -8.29 -16.01 10.61
N LEU A 76 -7.51 -14.93 10.62
CA LEU A 76 -6.08 -14.96 11.00
C LEU A 76 -5.74 -14.10 12.22
N GLN A 77 -6.37 -12.93 12.37
CA GLN A 77 -6.13 -12.02 13.47
C GLN A 77 -7.39 -11.88 14.33
N GLY A 78 -7.17 -11.68 15.64
CA GLY A 78 -8.21 -11.28 16.59
C GLY A 78 -8.41 -9.77 16.58
N GLY A 79 -8.27 -9.12 17.74
CA GLY A 79 -8.51 -7.68 17.89
C GLY A 79 -7.47 -6.78 17.20
N PRO A 80 -7.89 -5.62 16.64
CA PRO A 80 -6.97 -4.65 16.05
C PRO A 80 -6.14 -3.90 17.11
N HIS A 81 -4.82 -3.81 16.89
CA HIS A 81 -3.90 -2.97 17.66
C HIS A 81 -4.02 -1.46 17.34
N ASN A 82 -5.07 -0.79 17.80
CA ASN A 82 -5.39 0.62 17.45
C ASN A 82 -4.22 1.62 17.60
N HIS A 83 -3.32 1.42 18.57
CA HIS A 83 -2.12 2.24 18.74
C HIS A 83 -1.18 2.21 17.51
N GLN A 84 -1.06 1.05 16.85
CA GLN A 84 -0.29 0.88 15.62
C GLN A 84 -1.01 1.49 14.40
N ILE A 85 -2.35 1.44 14.32
CA ILE A 85 -3.13 2.17 13.30
C ILE A 85 -2.87 3.68 13.43
N GLY A 86 -2.98 4.24 14.63
CA GLY A 86 -2.77 5.67 14.86
C GLY A 86 -1.36 6.12 14.44
N ALA A 87 -0.33 5.36 14.85
CA ALA A 87 1.04 5.63 14.45
C ALA A 87 1.24 5.50 12.92
N LEU A 88 0.53 4.59 12.26
CA LEU A 88 0.60 4.45 10.80
C LEU A 88 -0.04 5.67 10.11
N ALA A 89 -1.17 6.16 10.60
CA ALA A 89 -1.80 7.37 10.06
C ALA A 89 -0.87 8.59 10.13
N VAL A 90 -0.15 8.74 11.25
CA VAL A 90 0.87 9.80 11.40
C VAL A 90 2.02 9.61 10.41
N ALA A 91 2.55 8.39 10.26
CA ALA A 91 3.62 8.10 9.31
C ALA A 91 3.20 8.36 7.86
N LEU A 92 1.97 8.01 7.48
CA LEU A 92 1.41 8.29 6.16
C LEU A 92 1.29 9.80 5.91
N LYS A 93 0.84 10.56 6.91
CA LYS A 93 0.80 12.03 6.84
C LYS A 93 2.20 12.62 6.63
N GLN A 94 3.21 12.14 7.35
CA GLN A 94 4.59 12.57 7.17
C GLN A 94 5.11 12.23 5.77
N ALA A 95 4.75 11.07 5.24
CA ALA A 95 5.22 10.65 3.94
C ALA A 95 4.54 11.38 2.76
N MET A 96 3.43 12.11 3.00
CA MET A 96 2.85 13.08 2.05
C MET A 96 3.61 14.41 1.97
N THR A 97 4.55 14.66 2.88
CA THR A 97 5.26 15.95 2.91
C THR A 97 6.27 16.06 1.76
N PRO A 98 6.51 17.28 1.23
CA PRO A 98 7.53 17.51 0.19
C PRO A 98 8.94 17.11 0.68
N GLY A 99 9.23 17.24 1.98
CA GLY A 99 10.49 16.81 2.57
C GLY A 99 10.72 15.30 2.46
N PHE A 100 9.67 14.48 2.60
CA PHE A 100 9.78 13.03 2.42
C PHE A 100 10.11 12.65 0.96
N LYS A 101 9.57 13.40 -0.01
CA LYS A 101 9.91 13.22 -1.42
C LYS A 101 11.38 13.53 -1.70
N ALA A 102 11.93 14.59 -1.08
CA ALA A 102 13.36 14.92 -1.18
C ALA A 102 14.23 13.82 -0.56
N TYR A 103 13.87 13.35 0.64
CA TYR A 103 14.51 12.22 1.31
C TYR A 103 14.55 10.97 0.43
N ALA A 104 13.42 10.59 -0.16
CA ALA A 104 13.36 9.39 -0.99
C ALA A 104 14.14 9.51 -2.31
N LYS A 105 14.32 10.73 -2.85
CA LYS A 105 15.28 10.97 -3.94
C LYS A 105 16.72 10.78 -3.48
N GLN A 106 17.08 11.31 -2.32
CA GLN A 106 18.42 11.17 -1.76
C GLN A 106 18.78 9.70 -1.49
N VAL A 107 17.86 8.90 -0.96
CA VAL A 107 18.07 7.47 -0.72
C VAL A 107 18.44 6.74 -2.02
N LYS A 108 17.75 7.05 -3.13
CA LYS A 108 18.08 6.46 -4.43
C LYS A 108 19.45 6.90 -4.94
N ALA A 109 19.78 8.19 -4.81
CA ALA A 109 21.09 8.71 -5.20
C ALA A 109 22.23 8.04 -4.42
N ASN A 110 22.06 7.90 -3.10
CA ASN A 110 23.05 7.24 -2.25
C ASN A 110 23.20 5.75 -2.61
N ALA A 111 22.11 5.05 -2.93
CA ALA A 111 22.16 3.65 -3.33
C ALA A 111 22.91 3.44 -4.65
N VAL A 112 22.74 4.35 -5.62
CA VAL A 112 23.50 4.33 -6.89
C VAL A 112 24.97 4.63 -6.65
N ALA A 113 25.28 5.63 -5.81
CA ALA A 113 26.66 6.01 -5.51
C ALA A 113 27.43 4.92 -4.75
N LEU A 114 26.76 4.11 -3.92
CA LEU A 114 27.38 2.99 -3.21
C LEU A 114 27.59 1.75 -4.09
N GLY A 115 26.76 1.58 -5.13
CA GLY A 115 26.82 0.43 -6.02
C GLY A 115 27.79 0.57 -7.20
N ASN A 116 28.36 1.76 -7.39
CA ASN A 116 29.42 2.05 -8.35
C ASN A 116 30.79 2.03 -7.66
#